data_AF-F8J9Y5-F1
#
_entry.id   AF-F8J9Y5-F1
#
_cell.length_a   1.000
_cell.length_b   1.000
_cell.length_c   1.000
_cell.angle_alpha   90.00
_cell.angle_beta   90.00
_cell.angle_gamma   90.00
#
_symmetry.space_group_name_H-M   'P 1'
#
loop_
_entity.id
_entity.type
_entity.pdbx_description
1 polymer ?
#
loop_
_entity_poly.entity_id
_entity_poly.type
_entity_poly.pdbx_seq_one_letter_code
_entity_poly.pdbx_strand_id
1 'polypeptide(L)'
;MGVTMLRRVRTPFAFALAAAVTLAAMSLPVKAAGLPQVEISARNKVPVCATPGRLMGFLESRNRDLDPKFQTIAADYMRIGNELKIRWDIAFFQMMLETGNLTFKGDVKATQNNFAGMGATGKNVPGESFPNVATGVEAHLQHLLMYAGEHIDNPVAERTRKVQEWGILTDWQKSLHGPVTYDQLAKQWAPGSRRYSREIAGLVEAFYGSPCRGPDPQPELMALAQPGGGTKVAAQTPPADTTSTQVASADDSSANTGPYISGAALAKRAVEEARKSGSFERSGLGAESLIPPSVNAPAVGEPAANTPTTSFKVINASTSSDDEAATADTSAQVEPLKSKTNKKQSAAAKVSGGTKTAMMIPAAGVKPKCKVWTASYGGGHSVIIRAKADAQENYTVLDVNEGSEKREAAAYIAAYAKGGVTVGEYSNPSQALDKAFELCPDG
;
A
#
# COMPACT_ATOMS: atom_id res chain seq x y z
N MET A 1 41.33 -92.16 -47.99
CA MET A 1 40.54 -92.90 -46.97
C MET A 1 39.97 -91.85 -46.03
N GLY A 2 38.68 -91.66 -45.78
CA GLY A 2 37.44 -92.32 -46.16
C GLY A 2 36.38 -91.78 -45.17
N VAL A 3 35.24 -91.32 -45.68
CA VAL A 3 33.91 -91.24 -45.02
C VAL A 3 33.82 -90.33 -43.77
N THR A 4 32.93 -89.35 -43.69
CA THR A 4 31.55 -89.55 -43.20
C THR A 4 30.66 -88.34 -43.54
N MET A 5 29.47 -88.63 -44.08
CA MET A 5 28.34 -87.70 -44.25
C MET A 5 27.80 -87.20 -42.90
N LEU A 6 27.27 -85.97 -42.83
CA LEU A 6 25.96 -85.73 -42.19
C LEU A 6 25.37 -84.36 -42.58
N ARG A 7 24.05 -84.33 -42.46
CA ARG A 7 23.03 -83.56 -43.18
C ARG A 7 22.70 -82.21 -42.50
N ARG A 8 22.29 -81.24 -43.33
CA ARG A 8 21.28 -80.15 -43.13
C ARG A 8 21.29 -79.36 -41.81
N VAL A 9 21.32 -78.03 -41.91
CA VAL A 9 20.14 -77.12 -41.79
C VAL A 9 20.49 -75.81 -42.50
N ARG A 10 19.62 -75.33 -43.40
CA ARG A 10 19.70 -73.99 -44.00
C ARG A 10 18.93 -73.02 -43.09
N THR A 11 19.63 -72.06 -42.49
CA THR A 11 19.03 -70.90 -41.83
C THR A 11 19.21 -69.69 -42.76
N PRO A 12 18.14 -69.01 -43.21
CA PRO A 12 18.32 -67.75 -43.91
C PRO A 12 18.68 -66.65 -42.90
N PHE A 13 19.90 -66.12 -43.00
CA PHE A 13 20.28 -64.88 -42.34
C PHE A 13 19.45 -63.74 -42.94
N ALA A 14 18.44 -63.29 -42.20
CA ALA A 14 17.77 -62.03 -42.46
C ALA A 14 18.74 -60.88 -42.14
N PHE A 15 19.18 -60.16 -43.17
CA PHE A 15 19.81 -58.85 -43.01
C PHE A 15 18.77 -57.88 -42.44
N ALA A 16 18.84 -57.63 -41.14
CA ALA A 16 18.10 -56.53 -40.50
C ALA A 16 18.84 -55.22 -40.81
N LEU A 17 18.30 -54.43 -41.74
CA LEU A 17 18.68 -53.03 -41.94
C LEU A 17 18.26 -52.25 -40.69
N ALA A 18 19.20 -51.93 -39.81
CA ALA A 18 18.96 -51.05 -38.68
C ALA A 18 18.76 -49.62 -39.20
N ALA A 19 17.49 -49.19 -39.31
CA ALA A 19 17.15 -47.79 -39.50
C ALA A 19 17.51 -47.03 -38.22
N ALA A 20 18.62 -46.32 -38.23
CA ALA A 20 18.99 -45.37 -37.20
C ALA A 20 18.01 -44.19 -37.23
N VAL A 21 16.93 -44.29 -36.46
CA VAL A 21 16.06 -43.15 -36.15
C VAL A 21 16.80 -42.31 -35.12
N THR A 22 17.53 -41.30 -35.60
CA THR A 22 18.06 -40.23 -34.76
C THR A 22 16.89 -39.48 -34.14
N LEU A 23 16.60 -39.76 -32.87
CA LEU A 23 15.64 -39.02 -32.06
C LEU A 23 16.23 -37.63 -31.78
N ALA A 24 16.05 -36.69 -32.71
CA ALA A 24 16.31 -35.28 -32.47
C ALA A 24 15.29 -34.79 -31.44
N ALA A 25 15.67 -34.76 -30.17
CA ALA A 25 14.91 -34.11 -29.11
C ALA A 25 14.85 -32.61 -29.43
N MET A 26 13.75 -32.18 -30.06
CA MET A 26 13.45 -30.76 -30.23
C MET A 26 13.15 -30.20 -28.84
N SER A 27 14.16 -29.58 -28.23
CA SER A 27 14.02 -28.74 -27.04
C SER A 27 13.16 -27.54 -27.42
N LEU A 28 11.84 -27.66 -27.31
CA LEU A 28 10.97 -26.49 -27.39
C LEU A 28 11.37 -25.53 -26.25
N PRO A 29 11.51 -24.22 -26.51
CA PRO A 29 11.75 -23.27 -25.44
C PRO A 29 10.53 -23.31 -24.52
N VAL A 30 10.73 -23.78 -23.29
CA VAL A 30 9.75 -23.59 -22.22
C VAL A 30 9.62 -22.09 -22.04
N LYS A 31 8.54 -21.50 -22.58
CA LYS A 31 8.13 -20.17 -22.17
C LYS A 31 7.92 -20.25 -20.66
N ALA A 32 8.68 -19.46 -19.90
CA ALA A 32 8.41 -19.26 -18.48
C ALA A 32 6.92 -18.93 -18.35
N ALA A 33 6.19 -19.77 -17.62
CA ALA A 33 4.79 -19.52 -17.35
C ALA A 33 4.70 -18.16 -16.65
N GLY A 34 3.82 -17.28 -17.13
CA GLY A 34 3.57 -15.99 -16.50
C GLY A 34 3.13 -16.17 -15.04
N LEU A 35 3.22 -15.09 -14.27
CA LEU A 35 2.70 -15.06 -12.92
C LEU A 35 1.18 -15.37 -12.91
N PRO A 36 0.69 -16.12 -11.91
CA PRO A 36 -0.67 -16.67 -11.93
C PRO A 36 -1.73 -15.60 -11.69
N GLN A 37 -3.01 -16.02 -11.74
CA GLN A 37 -4.14 -15.19 -11.31
C GLN A 37 -4.00 -14.78 -9.84
N VAL A 38 -4.47 -13.57 -9.50
CA VAL A 38 -4.44 -13.03 -8.12
C VAL A 38 -5.35 -13.85 -7.23
N GLU A 39 -6.59 -14.10 -7.65
CA GLU A 39 -7.57 -14.87 -6.89
C GLU A 39 -7.38 -16.39 -7.06
N ILE A 40 -7.66 -17.14 -6.01
CA ILE A 40 -7.67 -18.61 -6.05
C ILE A 40 -8.89 -19.10 -6.82
N SER A 41 -8.70 -20.14 -7.64
CA SER A 41 -9.78 -20.85 -8.29
C SER A 41 -9.53 -22.36 -8.27
N ALA A 42 -10.49 -23.15 -8.76
CA ALA A 42 -10.32 -24.61 -8.90
C ALA A 42 -9.05 -24.99 -9.69
N ARG A 43 -8.64 -24.13 -10.63
CA ARG A 43 -7.46 -24.31 -11.51
C ARG A 43 -6.25 -23.46 -11.09
N ASN A 44 -6.42 -22.55 -10.13
CA ASN A 44 -5.36 -21.67 -9.64
C ASN A 44 -5.28 -21.78 -8.10
N LYS A 45 -4.56 -22.78 -7.60
CA LYS A 45 -4.38 -23.00 -6.16
C LYS A 45 -2.95 -22.64 -5.75
N VAL A 46 -2.78 -22.30 -4.48
CA VAL A 46 -1.44 -22.27 -3.88
C VAL A 46 -0.89 -23.70 -3.86
N PRO A 47 0.30 -23.96 -4.42
CA PRO A 47 0.92 -25.28 -4.36
C PRO A 47 1.11 -25.74 -2.92
N VAL A 48 0.80 -27.02 -2.64
CA VAL A 48 0.86 -27.59 -1.27
C VAL A 48 2.25 -27.47 -0.64
N CYS A 49 3.31 -27.44 -1.46
CA CYS A 49 4.66 -27.28 -0.95
C CYS A 49 5.00 -25.86 -0.48
N ALA A 50 4.20 -24.84 -0.82
CA ALA A 50 4.38 -23.48 -0.31
C ALA A 50 3.85 -23.40 1.13
N THR A 51 4.62 -23.91 2.08
CA THR A 51 4.31 -23.85 3.51
C THR A 51 4.97 -22.62 4.15
N PRO A 52 4.42 -22.08 5.25
CA PRO A 52 5.01 -20.96 5.96
C PRO A 52 6.47 -21.19 6.34
N GLY A 53 6.81 -22.37 6.87
CA GLY A 53 8.18 -22.66 7.27
C GLY A 53 9.17 -22.71 6.12
N ARG A 54 8.80 -23.25 4.95
CA ARG A 54 9.64 -23.18 3.76
C ARG A 54 9.82 -21.75 3.26
N LEU A 55 8.75 -20.94 3.26
CA LEU A 55 8.81 -19.54 2.86
C LEU A 55 9.67 -18.72 3.82
N MET A 56 9.57 -18.97 5.13
CA MET A 56 10.45 -18.36 6.13
C MET A 56 11.91 -18.80 5.93
N GLY A 57 12.20 -20.09 5.76
CA GLY A 57 13.55 -20.54 5.44
C GLY A 57 14.12 -19.90 4.17
N PHE A 58 13.28 -19.68 3.14
CA PHE A 58 13.67 -18.97 1.92
C PHE A 58 13.95 -17.49 2.15
N LEU A 59 13.12 -16.81 2.93
CA LEU A 59 13.29 -15.41 3.33
C LEU A 59 14.55 -15.23 4.17
N GLU A 60 14.71 -16.03 5.23
CA GLU A 60 15.84 -15.91 6.13
C GLU A 60 17.16 -16.23 5.43
N SER A 61 17.19 -17.11 4.41
CA SER A 61 18.39 -17.32 3.59
C SER A 61 18.89 -16.06 2.86
N ARG A 62 18.02 -15.05 2.71
CA ARG A 62 18.31 -13.74 2.10
C ARG A 62 18.43 -12.61 3.11
N ASN A 63 17.89 -12.80 4.31
CA ASN A 63 18.01 -11.88 5.44
C ASN A 63 18.36 -12.68 6.70
N ARG A 64 19.66 -12.78 6.98
CA ARG A 64 20.20 -13.54 8.13
C ARG A 64 19.94 -12.84 9.46
N ASP A 65 19.71 -11.53 9.44
CA ASP A 65 19.43 -10.70 10.62
C ASP A 65 17.94 -10.31 10.64
N LEU A 66 17.07 -11.29 10.42
CA LEU A 66 15.62 -11.05 10.41
C LEU A 66 15.13 -10.60 11.79
N ASP A 67 14.45 -9.47 11.85
CA ASP A 67 13.80 -8.97 13.07
C ASP A 67 12.81 -10.03 13.61
N PRO A 68 12.93 -10.44 14.89
CA PRO A 68 12.08 -11.47 15.49
C PRO A 68 10.58 -11.23 15.32
N LYS A 69 10.13 -9.98 15.23
CA LYS A 69 8.69 -9.69 15.05
C LYS A 69 8.12 -10.23 13.74
N PHE A 70 8.96 -10.52 12.74
CA PHE A 70 8.54 -11.04 11.44
C PHE A 70 8.62 -12.57 11.32
N GLN A 71 9.01 -13.29 12.38
CA GLN A 71 9.22 -14.75 12.33
C GLN A 71 7.96 -15.53 11.91
N THR A 72 6.77 -14.97 12.12
CA THR A 72 5.49 -15.61 11.78
C THR A 72 4.83 -15.05 10.52
N ILE A 73 5.45 -14.11 9.81
CA ILE A 73 4.79 -13.35 8.73
C ILE A 73 4.28 -14.25 7.60
N ALA A 74 4.99 -15.33 7.25
CA ALA A 74 4.52 -16.28 6.23
C ALA A 74 3.24 -17.02 6.67
N ALA A 75 3.08 -17.29 7.98
CA ALA A 75 1.86 -17.89 8.51
C ALA A 75 0.68 -16.89 8.47
N ASP A 76 0.94 -15.60 8.70
CA ASP A 76 -0.07 -14.54 8.53
C ASP A 76 -0.52 -14.42 7.07
N TYR A 77 0.41 -14.44 6.10
CA TYR A 77 0.07 -14.45 4.67
C TYR A 77 -0.79 -15.65 4.31
N MET A 78 -0.43 -16.84 4.81
CA MET A 78 -1.22 -18.04 4.56
C MET A 78 -2.62 -17.96 5.17
N ARG A 79 -2.74 -17.61 6.45
CA ARG A 79 -4.01 -17.55 7.18
C ARG A 79 -4.96 -16.54 6.54
N ILE A 80 -4.53 -15.29 6.46
CA ILE A 80 -5.34 -14.19 5.94
C ILE A 80 -5.59 -14.39 4.44
N GLY A 81 -4.59 -14.88 3.71
CA GLY A 81 -4.72 -15.19 2.28
C GLY A 81 -5.75 -16.28 1.98
N ASN A 82 -5.83 -17.31 2.82
CA ASN A 82 -6.83 -18.37 2.69
C ASN A 82 -8.24 -17.88 3.03
N GLU A 83 -8.36 -16.94 3.98
CA GLU A 83 -9.63 -16.28 4.31
C GLU A 83 -10.11 -15.42 3.13
N LEU A 84 -9.20 -14.62 2.56
CA LEU A 84 -9.43 -13.72 1.43
C LEU A 84 -9.43 -14.40 0.05
N LYS A 85 -9.19 -15.72 -0.02
CA LYS A 85 -9.13 -16.50 -1.27
C LYS A 85 -8.16 -15.94 -2.33
N ILE A 86 -7.02 -15.42 -1.89
CA ILE A 86 -5.97 -14.87 -2.75
C ILE A 86 -4.76 -15.81 -2.84
N ARG A 87 -4.04 -15.80 -3.97
CA ARG A 87 -2.73 -16.46 -4.18
C ARG A 87 -1.63 -15.78 -3.34
N TRP A 88 -1.75 -15.96 -2.03
CA TRP A 88 -0.93 -15.30 -1.01
C TRP A 88 0.55 -15.65 -1.09
N ASP A 89 0.92 -16.77 -1.69
CA ASP A 89 2.31 -17.15 -1.94
C ASP A 89 3.01 -16.13 -2.86
N ILE A 90 2.30 -15.64 -3.88
CA ILE A 90 2.83 -14.62 -4.79
C ILE A 90 2.89 -13.26 -4.09
N ALA A 91 1.90 -12.92 -3.27
CA ALA A 91 1.94 -11.72 -2.44
C ALA A 91 3.13 -11.75 -1.45
N PHE A 92 3.49 -12.91 -0.91
CA PHE A 92 4.67 -13.07 -0.07
C PHE A 92 5.96 -12.73 -0.84
N PHE A 93 6.13 -13.24 -2.07
CA PHE A 93 7.29 -12.88 -2.89
C PHE A 93 7.30 -11.41 -3.29
N GLN A 94 6.13 -10.83 -3.56
CA GLN A 94 6.01 -9.40 -3.78
C GLN A 94 6.47 -8.62 -2.55
N MET A 95 6.03 -9.01 -1.34
CA MET A 95 6.50 -8.40 -0.08
C MET A 95 8.02 -8.50 0.07
N MET A 96 8.62 -9.64 -0.25
CA MET A 96 10.08 -9.79 -0.22
C MET A 96 10.77 -8.78 -1.14
N LEU A 97 10.20 -8.51 -2.32
CA LEU A 97 10.74 -7.52 -3.25
C LEU A 97 10.54 -6.09 -2.71
N GLU A 98 9.32 -5.73 -2.31
CA GLU A 98 8.94 -4.39 -1.83
C GLU A 98 9.74 -3.94 -0.60
N THR A 99 10.03 -4.87 0.30
CA THR A 99 10.70 -4.58 1.58
C THR A 99 12.21 -4.84 1.54
N GLY A 100 12.72 -5.36 0.42
CA GLY A 100 14.09 -5.85 0.33
C GLY A 100 14.38 -6.97 1.33
N ASN A 101 13.54 -8.01 1.35
CA ASN A 101 13.56 -9.14 2.28
C ASN A 101 13.40 -8.71 3.75
N LEU A 102 12.48 -7.77 4.02
CA LEU A 102 12.23 -7.18 5.33
C LEU A 102 13.43 -6.45 5.94
N THR A 103 14.33 -5.91 5.09
CA THR A 103 15.44 -5.06 5.54
C THR A 103 15.09 -3.57 5.53
N PHE A 104 14.03 -3.16 4.84
CA PHE A 104 13.46 -1.80 4.88
C PHE A 104 14.49 -0.68 4.64
N LYS A 105 15.23 -0.78 3.53
CA LYS A 105 16.28 0.20 3.16
C LYS A 105 15.75 1.45 2.43
N GLY A 106 14.44 1.53 2.19
CA GLY A 106 13.78 2.64 1.51
C GLY A 106 13.11 3.62 2.47
N ASP A 107 12.10 4.34 1.99
CA ASP A 107 11.36 5.32 2.80
C ASP A 107 10.50 4.68 3.91
N VAL A 108 10.02 3.46 3.66
CA VAL A 108 9.22 2.69 4.64
C VAL A 108 10.14 2.04 5.66
N LYS A 109 9.83 2.24 6.95
CA LYS A 109 10.54 1.65 8.09
C LYS A 109 9.87 0.35 8.55
N ALA A 110 10.67 -0.55 9.12
CA ALA A 110 10.20 -1.83 9.67
C ALA A 110 9.10 -1.66 10.73
N THR A 111 9.09 -0.57 11.49
CA THR A 111 8.07 -0.29 12.53
C THR A 111 6.69 0.00 11.96
N GLN A 112 6.59 0.32 10.67
CA GLN A 112 5.31 0.65 10.03
C GLN A 112 4.51 -0.58 9.62
N ASN A 113 5.10 -1.78 9.59
CA ASN A 113 4.46 -3.00 9.07
C ASN A 113 3.84 -2.82 7.67
N ASN A 114 4.36 -1.90 6.87
CA ASN A 114 3.86 -1.61 5.53
C ASN A 114 4.66 -2.42 4.50
N PHE A 115 4.13 -3.59 4.16
CA PHE A 115 4.81 -4.59 3.34
C PHE A 115 4.70 -4.38 1.83
N ALA A 116 4.00 -3.32 1.40
CA ALA A 116 3.65 -3.08 0.00
C ALA A 116 3.90 -1.63 -0.43
N GLY A 117 4.64 -0.84 0.36
CA GLY A 117 4.94 0.55 0.04
C GLY A 117 3.70 1.46 -0.05
N MET A 118 2.59 1.10 0.61
CA MET A 118 1.34 1.83 0.49
C MET A 118 1.49 3.26 0.97
N GLY A 119 1.25 4.22 0.07
CA GLY A 119 1.34 5.65 0.36
C GLY A 119 2.76 6.22 0.39
N ALA A 120 3.80 5.39 0.20
CA ALA A 120 5.16 5.89 0.04
C ALA A 120 5.33 6.45 -1.38
N THR A 121 5.93 7.64 -1.50
CA THR A 121 6.07 8.35 -2.80
C THR A 121 7.52 8.68 -3.16
N GLY A 122 8.49 8.21 -2.37
CA GLY A 122 9.88 8.65 -2.47
C GLY A 122 10.19 9.82 -1.53
N LYS A 123 11.48 10.16 -1.42
CA LYS A 123 11.97 11.40 -0.78
C LYS A 123 11.60 11.54 0.70
N ASN A 124 11.65 10.44 1.45
CA ASN A 124 11.32 10.35 2.88
C ASN A 124 9.83 10.51 3.23
N VAL A 125 8.91 10.32 2.28
CA VAL A 125 7.48 10.17 2.61
C VAL A 125 7.25 8.72 3.05
N PRO A 126 7.02 8.46 4.36
CA PRO A 126 7.10 7.11 4.92
C PRO A 126 5.95 6.20 4.46
N GLY A 127 4.85 6.76 3.96
CA GLY A 127 3.63 6.04 3.65
C GLY A 127 2.85 5.62 4.91
N GLU A 128 1.92 4.69 4.73
CA GLU A 128 1.02 4.23 5.79
C GLU A 128 1.74 3.37 6.84
N SER A 129 1.13 3.25 8.01
CA SER A 129 1.61 2.41 9.12
C SER A 129 0.47 1.58 9.70
N PHE A 130 0.77 0.33 10.04
CA PHE A 130 -0.18 -0.64 10.58
C PHE A 130 0.26 -1.09 11.98
N PRO A 131 -0.69 -1.31 12.90
CA PRO A 131 -0.40 -1.55 14.31
C PRO A 131 0.39 -2.84 14.57
N ASN A 132 0.27 -3.84 13.71
CA ASN A 132 1.00 -5.11 13.83
C ASN A 132 1.20 -5.77 12.47
N VAL A 133 2.01 -6.83 12.44
CA VAL A 133 2.35 -7.58 11.22
C VAL A 133 1.11 -8.14 10.54
N ALA A 134 0.18 -8.77 11.27
CA ALA A 134 -1.03 -9.34 10.69
C ALA A 134 -1.89 -8.27 9.99
N THR A 135 -2.08 -7.10 10.61
CA THR A 135 -2.82 -5.98 10.01
C THR A 135 -2.10 -5.43 8.76
N GLY A 136 -0.77 -5.37 8.77
CA GLY A 136 0.01 -5.00 7.59
C GLY A 136 -0.10 -5.99 6.43
N VAL A 137 -0.14 -7.29 6.74
CA VAL A 137 -0.37 -8.36 5.75
C VAL A 137 -1.77 -8.27 5.17
N GLU A 138 -2.79 -8.09 6.03
CA GLU A 138 -4.17 -7.90 5.60
C GLU A 138 -4.31 -6.69 4.66
N ALA A 139 -3.72 -5.55 5.03
CA ALA A 139 -3.73 -4.35 4.21
C ALA A 139 -3.10 -4.59 2.82
N HIS A 140 -1.98 -5.31 2.76
CA HIS A 140 -1.35 -5.68 1.49
C HIS A 140 -2.28 -6.56 0.64
N LEU A 141 -2.82 -7.64 1.21
CA LEU A 141 -3.66 -8.58 0.48
C LEU A 141 -4.97 -7.94 -0.01
N GLN A 142 -5.60 -7.11 0.81
CA GLN A 142 -6.77 -6.32 0.40
C GLN A 142 -6.43 -5.35 -0.73
N HIS A 143 -5.26 -4.70 -0.70
CA HIS A 143 -4.84 -3.83 -1.79
C HIS A 143 -4.69 -4.60 -3.11
N LEU A 144 -4.12 -5.81 -3.07
CA LEU A 144 -3.99 -6.66 -4.25
C LEU A 144 -5.34 -7.15 -4.80
N LEU A 145 -6.27 -7.55 -3.93
CA LEU A 145 -7.63 -7.90 -4.34
C LEU A 145 -8.35 -6.71 -4.98
N MET A 146 -8.20 -5.53 -4.41
CA MET A 146 -8.73 -4.30 -5.00
C MET A 146 -8.14 -4.06 -6.40
N TYR A 147 -6.84 -4.28 -6.62
CA TYR A 147 -6.27 -4.26 -7.97
C TYR A 147 -6.90 -5.32 -8.88
N ALA A 148 -7.19 -6.51 -8.37
CA ALA A 148 -7.86 -7.57 -9.14
C ALA A 148 -9.32 -7.25 -9.52
N GLY A 149 -9.90 -6.17 -8.98
CA GLY A 149 -11.26 -5.73 -9.29
C GLY A 149 -12.27 -6.05 -8.19
N GLU A 150 -11.83 -6.63 -7.07
CA GLU A 150 -12.69 -6.91 -5.93
C GLU A 150 -12.98 -5.62 -5.13
N HIS A 151 -14.22 -5.45 -4.68
CA HIS A 151 -14.56 -4.35 -3.78
C HIS A 151 -14.31 -4.75 -2.33
N ILE A 152 -13.50 -3.98 -1.62
CA ILE A 152 -13.23 -4.16 -0.20
C ILE A 152 -14.10 -3.20 0.60
N ASP A 153 -15.06 -3.73 1.36
CA ASP A 153 -16.03 -2.93 2.13
C ASP A 153 -15.36 -2.08 3.24
N ASN A 154 -14.46 -2.70 4.01
CA ASN A 154 -13.78 -2.08 5.14
C ASN A 154 -12.26 -2.24 5.01
N PRO A 155 -11.63 -1.55 4.05
CA PRO A 155 -10.21 -1.68 3.81
C PRO A 155 -9.41 -1.16 5.00
N VAL A 156 -8.39 -1.93 5.39
CA VAL A 156 -7.45 -1.58 6.46
C VAL A 156 -6.57 -0.38 6.06
N ALA A 157 -6.15 -0.33 4.80
CA ALA A 157 -5.35 0.77 4.27
C ALA A 157 -6.23 1.91 3.73
N GLU A 158 -5.88 3.13 4.10
CA GLU A 158 -6.53 4.34 3.60
C GLU A 158 -6.29 4.53 2.10
N ARG A 159 -5.12 4.14 1.58
CA ARG A 159 -4.87 4.12 0.13
C ARG A 159 -5.83 3.19 -0.59
N THR A 160 -6.12 2.00 -0.06
CA THR A 160 -7.09 1.08 -0.68
C THR A 160 -8.47 1.73 -0.71
N ARG A 161 -8.90 2.34 0.39
CA ARG A 161 -10.17 3.10 0.46
C ARG A 161 -10.25 4.16 -0.64
N LYS A 162 -9.26 5.06 -0.71
CA LYS A 162 -9.23 6.18 -1.66
C LYS A 162 -9.17 5.72 -3.12
N VAL A 163 -8.39 4.67 -3.41
CA VAL A 163 -8.31 4.13 -4.77
C VAL A 163 -9.67 3.62 -5.25
N GLN A 164 -10.45 2.98 -4.37
CA GLN A 164 -11.82 2.54 -4.69
C GLN A 164 -12.79 3.72 -4.80
N GLU A 165 -12.80 4.62 -3.81
CA GLU A 165 -13.71 5.77 -3.76
C GLU A 165 -13.57 6.68 -4.99
N TRP A 166 -12.34 6.90 -5.44
CA TRP A 166 -12.06 7.73 -6.62
C TRP A 166 -12.07 6.94 -7.92
N GLY A 167 -12.27 5.62 -7.85
CA GLY A 167 -12.32 4.75 -9.02
C GLY A 167 -11.03 4.75 -9.85
N ILE A 168 -9.86 4.96 -9.23
CA ILE A 168 -8.58 5.18 -9.93
C ILE A 168 -8.21 4.03 -10.87
N LEU A 169 -8.54 2.79 -10.48
CA LEU A 169 -8.23 1.59 -11.27
C LEU A 169 -9.36 1.15 -12.21
N THR A 170 -10.52 1.82 -12.17
CA THR A 170 -11.74 1.37 -12.85
C THR A 170 -11.55 1.17 -14.35
N ASP A 171 -10.94 2.14 -15.03
CA ASP A 171 -10.76 2.07 -16.48
C ASP A 171 -9.74 1.02 -16.88
N TRP A 172 -8.67 0.87 -16.10
CA TRP A 172 -7.69 -0.19 -16.30
C TRP A 172 -8.32 -1.57 -16.08
N GLN A 173 -9.10 -1.76 -15.00
CA GLN A 173 -9.80 -3.01 -14.71
C GLN A 173 -10.78 -3.38 -15.83
N LYS A 174 -11.56 -2.42 -16.33
CA LYS A 174 -12.48 -2.61 -17.48
C LYS A 174 -11.76 -2.99 -18.77
N SER A 175 -10.49 -2.58 -18.93
CA SER A 175 -9.68 -2.92 -20.11
C SER A 175 -9.19 -4.37 -20.10
N LEU A 176 -9.24 -5.04 -18.96
CA LEU A 176 -8.81 -6.43 -18.82
C LEU A 176 -9.96 -7.39 -19.12
N HIS A 177 -9.63 -8.54 -19.71
CA HIS A 177 -10.57 -9.60 -19.99
C HIS A 177 -10.23 -10.83 -19.13
N GLY A 178 -11.16 -11.21 -18.25
CA GLY A 178 -11.01 -12.35 -17.35
C GLY A 178 -10.27 -12.01 -16.04
N PRO A 179 -9.96 -13.03 -15.21
CA PRO A 179 -9.34 -12.83 -13.91
C PRO A 179 -7.95 -12.19 -14.02
N VAL A 180 -7.70 -11.18 -13.19
CA VAL A 180 -6.43 -10.43 -13.20
C VAL A 180 -5.28 -11.34 -12.76
N THR A 181 -4.19 -11.29 -13.52
CA THR A 181 -2.93 -11.96 -13.17
C THR A 181 -1.99 -11.04 -12.44
N TYR A 182 -1.10 -11.61 -11.62
CA TYR A 182 0.00 -10.87 -11.01
C TYR A 182 0.91 -10.21 -12.06
N ASP A 183 1.01 -10.75 -13.27
CA ASP A 183 1.74 -10.09 -14.37
C ASP A 183 1.06 -8.81 -14.86
N GLN A 184 -0.28 -8.81 -14.96
CA GLN A 184 -1.05 -7.60 -15.31
C GLN A 184 -1.01 -6.60 -14.17
N LEU A 185 -1.23 -7.07 -12.93
CA LEU A 185 -1.16 -6.27 -11.72
C LEU A 185 0.21 -5.60 -11.58
N ALA A 186 1.30 -6.35 -11.73
CA ALA A 186 2.67 -5.85 -11.62
C ALA A 186 2.97 -4.69 -12.59
N LYS A 187 2.41 -4.73 -13.81
CA LYS A 187 2.54 -3.63 -14.78
C LYS A 187 1.78 -2.39 -14.34
N GLN A 188 0.63 -2.54 -13.70
CA GLN A 188 -0.13 -1.40 -13.19
C GLN A 188 0.45 -0.86 -11.88
N TRP A 189 0.98 -1.73 -11.04
CA TRP A 189 1.60 -1.40 -9.76
C TRP A 189 2.87 -0.57 -9.95
N ALA A 190 3.70 -0.94 -10.95
CA ALA A 190 4.95 -0.27 -11.26
C ALA A 190 5.07 0.00 -12.79
N PRO A 191 4.30 0.96 -13.35
CA PRO A 191 4.17 1.15 -14.81
C PRO A 191 5.46 1.59 -15.50
N GLY A 192 6.40 2.20 -14.77
CA GLY A 192 7.72 2.53 -15.28
C GLY A 192 8.73 1.37 -15.22
N SER A 193 8.42 0.28 -14.52
CA SER A 193 9.36 -0.82 -14.31
C SER A 193 9.14 -1.93 -15.33
N ARG A 194 10.10 -2.07 -16.25
CA ARG A 194 10.16 -3.25 -17.12
C ARG A 194 10.60 -4.52 -16.38
N ARG A 195 11.13 -4.40 -15.15
CA ARG A 195 11.77 -5.50 -14.41
C ARG A 195 10.89 -6.12 -13.33
N TYR A 196 9.95 -5.36 -12.80
CA TYR A 196 9.22 -5.71 -11.58
C TYR A 196 8.56 -7.10 -11.64
N SER A 197 7.73 -7.39 -12.66
CA SER A 197 7.11 -8.73 -12.75
C SER A 197 8.13 -9.85 -12.99
N ARG A 198 9.25 -9.58 -13.67
CA ARG A 198 10.34 -10.57 -13.83
C ARG A 198 11.07 -10.84 -12.52
N GLU A 199 11.20 -9.84 -11.64
CA GLU A 199 11.85 -9.99 -10.34
C GLU A 199 10.99 -10.82 -9.40
N ILE A 200 9.67 -10.60 -9.40
CA ILE A 200 8.72 -11.48 -8.69
C ILE A 200 8.79 -12.91 -9.27
N ALA A 201 8.75 -13.05 -10.60
CA ALA A 201 8.85 -14.36 -11.24
C ALA A 201 10.16 -15.09 -10.90
N GLY A 202 11.28 -14.36 -10.79
CA GLY A 202 12.56 -14.91 -10.35
C GLY A 202 12.55 -15.44 -8.92
N LEU A 203 11.86 -14.74 -7.99
CA LEU A 203 11.66 -15.23 -6.62
C LEU A 203 10.79 -16.49 -6.59
N VAL A 204 9.69 -16.49 -7.35
CA VAL A 204 8.79 -17.63 -7.52
C VAL A 204 9.55 -18.85 -8.05
N GLU A 205 10.29 -18.69 -9.15
CA GLU A 205 11.08 -19.77 -9.75
C GLU A 205 12.15 -20.29 -8.78
N ALA A 206 12.87 -19.40 -8.11
CA ALA A 206 13.89 -19.78 -7.13
C ALA A 206 13.30 -20.56 -5.96
N PHE A 207 12.12 -20.20 -5.46
CA PHE A 207 11.45 -20.91 -4.38
C PHE A 207 10.89 -22.27 -4.81
N TYR A 208 10.13 -22.31 -5.92
CA TYR A 208 9.49 -23.53 -6.40
C TYR A 208 10.48 -24.53 -7.04
N GLY A 209 11.65 -24.05 -7.46
CA GLY A 209 12.71 -24.87 -8.04
C GLY A 209 13.43 -25.77 -7.03
N SER A 210 13.68 -25.29 -5.81
CA SER A 210 14.47 -26.02 -4.79
C SER A 210 13.85 -26.00 -3.38
N PRO A 211 13.68 -24.85 -2.69
CA PRO A 211 13.10 -24.80 -1.35
C PRO A 211 11.77 -25.55 -1.19
N CYS A 212 10.85 -25.41 -2.15
CA CYS A 212 9.55 -26.10 -2.12
C CYS A 212 9.67 -27.63 -2.21
N ARG A 213 10.79 -28.15 -2.75
CA ARG A 213 11.03 -29.59 -2.91
C ARG A 213 11.74 -30.21 -1.70
N GLY A 214 12.27 -29.37 -0.80
CA GLY A 214 12.96 -29.80 0.40
C GLY A 214 12.04 -30.09 1.59
N PRO A 215 12.59 -30.62 2.70
CA PRO A 215 11.89 -30.67 3.97
C PRO A 215 11.49 -29.26 4.42
N ASP A 216 10.38 -29.15 5.14
CA ASP A 216 9.99 -27.90 5.77
C ASP A 216 10.91 -27.65 6.98
N PRO A 217 11.68 -26.55 7.03
CA PRO A 217 12.58 -26.27 8.15
C PRO A 217 11.86 -25.82 9.43
N GLN A 218 10.61 -25.34 9.31
CA GLN A 218 9.80 -24.80 10.42
C GLN A 218 8.34 -25.27 10.27
N PRO A 219 8.08 -26.59 10.33
CA PRO A 219 6.74 -27.15 10.09
C PRO A 219 5.70 -26.69 11.13
N GLU A 220 6.12 -26.28 12.33
CA GLU A 220 5.27 -25.75 13.39
C GLU A 220 4.50 -24.48 12.98
N LEU A 221 5.03 -23.68 12.04
CA LEU A 221 4.37 -22.47 11.56
C LEU A 221 3.06 -22.76 10.81
N MET A 222 2.86 -24.00 10.33
CA MET A 222 1.58 -24.44 9.76
C MET A 222 0.42 -24.38 10.76
N ALA A 223 0.69 -24.56 12.06
CA ALA A 223 -0.35 -24.49 13.10
C ALA A 223 -0.86 -23.06 13.32
N LEU A 224 0.03 -22.06 13.17
CA LEU A 224 -0.34 -20.63 13.26
C LEU A 224 -1.17 -20.17 12.06
N ALA A 225 -1.04 -20.85 10.92
CA ALA A 225 -1.79 -20.54 9.71
C ALA A 225 -3.26 -21.04 9.74
N GLN A 226 -3.64 -21.85 10.74
CA GLN A 226 -5.00 -22.36 10.87
C GLN A 226 -5.97 -21.29 11.40
N PRO A 227 -7.24 -21.28 10.97
CA PRO A 227 -8.26 -20.43 11.55
C PRO A 227 -8.34 -20.61 13.08
N GLY A 228 -8.19 -19.54 13.85
CA GLY A 228 -8.17 -19.57 15.32
C GLY A 228 -6.80 -19.81 15.97
N GLY A 229 -5.71 -19.99 15.20
CA GLY A 229 -4.35 -20.15 15.72
C GLY A 229 -3.73 -18.88 16.33
N GLY A 230 -4.28 -17.70 16.01
CA GLY A 230 -3.75 -16.39 16.44
C GLY A 230 -3.90 -16.07 17.93
N THR A 231 -4.69 -16.84 18.69
CA THR A 231 -4.98 -16.56 20.10
C THR A 231 -3.95 -17.15 21.07
N LYS A 232 -2.91 -17.86 20.58
CA LYS A 232 -1.94 -18.59 21.43
C LYS A 232 -0.52 -18.02 21.47
N VAL A 233 -0.30 -16.79 21.00
CA VAL A 233 0.96 -16.08 21.24
C VAL A 233 0.68 -14.85 22.10
N ALA A 234 0.32 -15.12 23.36
CA ALA A 234 0.42 -14.14 24.43
C ALA A 234 1.69 -14.43 25.23
N ALA A 235 2.58 -13.42 25.27
CA ALA A 235 3.64 -13.22 26.26
C ALA A 235 4.59 -14.39 26.56
N GLN A 236 5.75 -14.41 25.91
CA GLN A 236 6.95 -14.96 26.55
C GLN A 236 7.45 -13.92 27.57
N THR A 237 7.11 -14.14 28.84
CA THR A 237 7.75 -13.46 29.98
C THR A 237 8.60 -14.50 30.73
N PRO A 238 9.83 -14.17 31.19
CA PRO A 238 10.67 -15.10 31.96
C PRO A 238 10.09 -15.44 33.35
N PRO A 239 10.55 -16.51 34.02
CA PRO A 239 9.79 -17.18 35.08
C PRO A 239 9.86 -16.47 36.45
N ALA A 240 8.68 -16.47 37.08
CA ALA A 240 8.34 -16.58 38.50
C ALA A 240 9.21 -15.84 39.53
N ASP A 241 8.59 -14.85 40.19
CA ASP A 241 8.68 -14.73 41.64
C ASP A 241 7.29 -14.83 42.28
N THR A 242 7.27 -15.51 43.41
CA THR A 242 6.10 -16.14 44.02
C THR A 242 5.44 -15.18 44.99
N THR A 243 4.18 -14.81 44.80
CA THR A 243 3.27 -14.55 45.93
C THR A 243 1.81 -14.60 45.51
N SER A 244 1.11 -15.56 46.10
CA SER A 244 -0.32 -15.80 46.00
C SER A 244 -1.13 -14.66 46.62
N THR A 245 -2.14 -14.16 45.90
CA THR A 245 -3.37 -13.69 46.53
C THR A 245 -4.55 -14.09 45.64
N GLN A 246 -5.30 -15.08 46.11
CA GLN A 246 -6.58 -15.50 45.56
C GLN A 246 -7.61 -14.38 45.70
N VAL A 247 -8.43 -14.13 44.67
CA VAL A 247 -9.87 -13.88 44.86
C VAL A 247 -10.68 -14.42 43.67
N ALA A 248 -11.52 -15.40 43.99
CA ALA A 248 -12.82 -15.80 43.43
C ALA A 248 -13.02 -15.98 41.91
N SER A 249 -13.19 -17.25 41.54
CA SER A 249 -14.04 -17.70 40.44
C SER A 249 -15.50 -17.35 40.70
N ALA A 250 -16.22 -16.96 39.64
CA ALA A 250 -17.67 -17.06 39.57
C ALA A 250 -18.04 -17.71 38.23
N ASP A 251 -18.96 -18.67 38.35
CA ASP A 251 -19.32 -19.67 37.37
C ASP A 251 -19.93 -19.14 36.06
N ASP A 252 -19.70 -19.94 35.03
CA ASP A 252 -20.40 -19.95 33.76
C ASP A 252 -21.78 -20.61 33.93
N SER A 253 -22.86 -19.93 33.51
CA SER A 253 -24.10 -20.58 33.04
C SER A 253 -25.13 -19.58 32.49
N SER A 254 -25.35 -19.71 31.18
CA SER A 254 -26.65 -19.70 30.48
C SER A 254 -27.44 -18.39 30.27
N ALA A 255 -27.39 -17.96 29.01
CA ALA A 255 -28.54 -17.58 28.16
C ALA A 255 -29.55 -16.55 28.70
N ASN A 256 -29.38 -15.30 28.28
CA ASN A 256 -30.51 -14.46 27.91
C ASN A 256 -30.11 -13.56 26.72
N THR A 257 -30.61 -13.89 25.54
CA THR A 257 -30.47 -13.07 24.32
C THR A 257 -31.34 -11.81 24.47
N GLY A 258 -30.77 -10.77 25.06
CA GLY A 258 -31.22 -9.39 24.86
C GLY A 258 -30.91 -8.94 23.43
N PRO A 259 -31.66 -7.98 22.86
CA PRO A 259 -31.48 -7.58 21.47
C PRO A 259 -30.07 -7.02 21.27
N TYR A 260 -29.34 -7.61 20.34
CA TYR A 260 -27.99 -7.21 19.96
C TYR A 260 -28.05 -5.76 19.44
N ILE A 261 -27.61 -4.80 20.24
CA ILE A 261 -27.54 -3.39 19.81
C ILE A 261 -26.26 -3.24 18.99
N SER A 262 -26.41 -2.98 17.69
CA SER A 262 -25.28 -2.77 16.79
C SER A 262 -24.38 -1.62 17.27
N GLY A 263 -23.08 -1.69 17.00
CA GLY A 263 -22.13 -0.61 17.34
C GLY A 263 -22.55 0.75 16.78
N ALA A 264 -23.24 0.77 15.64
CA ALA A 264 -23.82 1.99 15.06
C ALA A 264 -24.97 2.57 15.90
N ALA A 265 -25.76 1.73 16.59
CA ALA A 265 -26.82 2.20 17.48
C ALA A 265 -26.28 2.71 18.82
N LEU A 266 -25.18 2.14 19.33
CA LEU A 266 -24.43 2.66 20.48
C LEU A 266 -23.77 4.01 20.16
N ALA A 267 -23.17 4.16 18.98
CA ALA A 267 -22.57 5.41 18.53
C ALA A 267 -23.60 6.54 18.36
N LYS A 268 -24.78 6.24 17.79
CA LYS A 268 -25.87 7.21 17.67
C LYS A 268 -26.40 7.66 19.02
N ARG A 269 -26.52 6.74 19.98
CA ARG A 269 -26.96 7.06 21.35
C ARG A 269 -25.95 7.95 22.08
N ALA A 270 -24.65 7.66 21.94
CA ALA A 270 -23.58 8.49 22.52
C ALA A 270 -23.53 9.91 21.92
N VAL A 271 -23.78 10.04 20.61
CA VAL A 271 -23.86 11.36 19.94
C VAL A 271 -25.10 12.15 20.39
N GLU A 272 -26.24 11.47 20.57
CA GLU A 272 -27.48 12.12 21.01
C GLU A 272 -27.45 12.51 22.50
N GLU A 273 -26.72 11.76 23.32
CA GLU A 273 -26.48 12.06 24.73
C GLU A 273 -25.51 13.23 24.89
N ALA A 274 -24.44 13.29 24.08
CA ALA A 274 -23.53 14.44 24.00
C ALA A 274 -24.25 15.71 23.50
N ARG A 275 -25.23 15.57 22.60
CA ARG A 275 -26.07 16.68 22.14
C ARG A 275 -27.03 17.18 23.24
N LYS A 276 -27.45 16.32 24.17
CA LYS A 276 -28.32 16.68 25.29
C LYS A 276 -27.57 17.29 26.48
N SER A 277 -26.29 16.94 26.69
CA SER A 277 -25.51 17.44 27.83
C SER A 277 -24.82 18.79 27.57
N GLY A 278 -24.68 19.21 26.30
CA GLY A 278 -24.19 20.56 25.96
C GLY A 278 -22.72 20.84 26.35
N SER A 279 -21.94 19.84 26.72
CA SER A 279 -20.53 19.99 27.11
C SER A 279 -19.60 19.62 25.96
N PHE A 280 -18.93 20.60 25.34
CA PHE A 280 -17.83 20.36 24.41
C PHE A 280 -16.54 20.11 25.19
N GLU A 281 -16.40 18.92 25.77
CA GLU A 281 -15.10 18.31 26.07
C GLU A 281 -15.19 16.83 25.71
N ARG A 282 -14.37 16.40 24.75
CA ARG A 282 -14.30 15.00 24.34
C ARG A 282 -13.53 14.23 25.40
N SER A 283 -14.24 13.42 26.19
CA SER A 283 -13.65 12.42 27.06
C SER A 283 -12.84 11.42 26.21
N GLY A 284 -11.53 11.39 26.44
CA GLY A 284 -10.65 10.35 25.91
C GLY A 284 -11.05 9.00 26.50
N LEU A 285 -11.28 8.02 25.63
CA LEU A 285 -11.47 6.63 26.04
C LEU A 285 -10.12 6.06 26.50
N GLY A 286 -9.87 6.18 27.81
CA GLY A 286 -9.28 5.18 28.68
C GLY A 286 -7.89 4.63 28.33
N ALA A 287 -6.84 5.28 28.84
CA ALA A 287 -5.59 4.64 29.22
C ALA A 287 -4.75 5.57 30.12
N GLU A 288 -5.28 6.05 31.25
CA GLU A 288 -4.45 6.75 32.23
C GLU A 288 -4.95 6.45 33.65
N SER A 289 -4.46 5.37 34.25
CA SER A 289 -4.37 5.25 35.71
C SER A 289 -3.55 4.02 36.09
N LEU A 290 -2.21 4.10 36.06
CA LEU A 290 -1.33 3.19 36.79
C LEU A 290 0.07 3.81 37.05
N ILE A 291 0.20 4.98 37.69
CA ILE A 291 1.43 5.34 38.46
C ILE A 291 1.07 6.35 39.59
N PRO A 292 1.44 6.11 40.88
CA PRO A 292 1.28 7.09 41.97
C PRO A 292 2.46 8.09 42.06
N PRO A 293 2.32 9.24 42.76
CA PRO A 293 3.20 10.40 42.58
C PRO A 293 4.38 10.43 43.57
N SER A 294 5.55 10.91 43.14
CA SER A 294 6.50 11.66 43.99
C SER A 294 7.56 12.39 43.14
N VAL A 295 7.52 13.73 43.08
CA VAL A 295 8.40 14.74 43.74
C VAL A 295 9.76 15.08 43.08
N ASN A 296 9.92 16.39 42.87
CA ASN A 296 11.13 17.23 42.72
C ASN A 296 11.84 17.39 41.36
N ALA A 297 11.84 18.65 40.91
CA ALA A 297 12.62 19.31 39.85
C ALA A 297 14.13 19.44 40.25
N PRO A 298 15.08 20.03 39.45
CA PRO A 298 14.91 21.00 38.37
C PRO A 298 15.82 20.90 37.11
N ALA A 299 15.54 21.82 36.18
CA ALA A 299 16.11 22.06 34.86
C ALA A 299 17.59 22.46 34.80
N VAL A 300 18.30 22.05 33.73
CA VAL A 300 19.44 22.71 33.01
C VAL A 300 19.70 21.87 31.73
N GLY A 301 20.00 22.31 30.51
CA GLY A 301 20.18 23.59 29.85
C GLY A 301 20.51 23.29 28.37
N GLU A 302 20.24 24.24 27.47
CA GLU A 302 20.88 24.32 26.14
C GLU A 302 22.31 24.87 26.33
N PRO A 303 23.29 24.58 25.43
CA PRO A 303 23.33 25.34 24.18
C PRO A 303 23.94 24.65 22.93
N ALA A 304 23.57 25.22 21.79
CA ALA A 304 24.39 25.62 20.63
C ALA A 304 24.86 24.62 19.55
N ALA A 305 24.71 25.14 18.33
CA ALA A 305 25.00 24.61 17.01
C ALA A 305 26.48 24.62 16.61
N ASN A 306 26.85 23.74 15.67
CA ASN A 306 27.57 24.09 14.42
C ASN A 306 27.71 22.88 13.46
N THR A 307 27.40 23.16 12.19
CA THR A 307 27.42 22.42 10.91
C THR A 307 28.83 21.88 10.53
N PRO A 308 29.08 21.07 9.46
CA PRO A 308 28.20 20.75 8.33
C PRO A 308 28.13 19.29 7.81
N THR A 309 27.03 19.07 7.09
CA THR A 309 26.76 18.17 5.97
C THR A 309 27.94 17.37 5.39
N THR A 310 27.84 16.04 5.47
CA THR A 310 28.44 15.13 4.48
C THR A 310 27.33 14.27 3.88
N SER A 311 27.06 14.53 2.61
CA SER A 311 26.15 13.78 1.75
C SER A 311 26.84 12.54 1.23
N PHE A 312 26.23 11.37 1.44
CA PHE A 312 26.62 10.13 0.75
C PHE A 312 25.44 9.56 -0.04
N LYS A 313 25.80 9.03 -1.20
CA LYS A 313 25.05 8.91 -2.45
C LYS A 313 24.53 7.47 -2.60
N VAL A 314 23.23 7.31 -2.85
CA VAL A 314 22.68 6.02 -3.31
C VAL A 314 22.98 5.85 -4.80
N ILE A 315 23.36 4.62 -5.13
CA ILE A 315 23.98 4.17 -6.37
C ILE A 315 22.91 3.87 -7.42
N ASN A 316 23.25 4.16 -8.68
CA ASN A 316 22.67 3.66 -9.93
C ASN A 316 21.60 4.51 -10.64
N ALA A 317 22.07 5.59 -11.28
CA ALA A 317 21.60 6.00 -12.59
C ALA A 317 22.82 6.37 -13.43
N SER A 318 23.07 5.59 -14.48
CA SER A 318 24.09 5.85 -15.49
C SER A 318 23.77 7.13 -16.24
N THR A 319 24.60 8.16 -16.08
CA THR A 319 24.65 9.33 -16.94
C THR A 319 25.55 9.02 -18.13
N SER A 320 25.00 9.11 -19.33
CA SER A 320 25.75 9.44 -20.54
C SER A 320 25.70 10.96 -20.73
N SER A 321 26.88 11.56 -20.78
CA SER A 321 27.21 12.91 -21.25
C SER A 321 28.60 12.75 -21.89
N ASP A 322 29.03 13.42 -22.93
CA ASP A 322 28.47 14.25 -23.99
C ASP A 322 29.63 14.36 -25.02
N ASP A 323 29.49 15.27 -25.99
CA ASP A 323 30.52 15.90 -26.84
C ASP A 323 30.63 15.37 -28.27
N GLU A 324 30.73 16.18 -29.32
CA GLU A 324 30.56 17.62 -29.57
C GLU A 324 30.74 17.77 -31.10
N ALA A 325 30.07 18.72 -31.77
CA ALA A 325 30.68 19.58 -32.81
C ALA A 325 29.65 20.43 -33.61
N ALA A 326 29.88 21.75 -33.51
CA ALA A 326 30.04 22.68 -34.63
C ALA A 326 28.82 23.43 -35.26
N THR A 327 28.78 24.72 -34.89
CA THR A 327 28.88 25.93 -35.75
C THR A 327 27.65 26.63 -36.38
N ALA A 328 27.74 27.97 -36.27
CA ALA A 328 27.22 29.05 -37.12
C ALA A 328 25.74 29.46 -36.93
N ASP A 329 25.32 30.71 -37.07
CA ASP A 329 25.85 32.09 -36.99
C ASP A 329 24.60 32.98 -37.19
N THR A 330 24.70 34.29 -36.91
CA THR A 330 23.82 35.38 -37.39
C THR A 330 22.68 35.89 -36.48
N SER A 331 23.01 36.95 -35.74
CA SER A 331 22.43 38.31 -35.79
C SER A 331 20.95 38.52 -36.15
N ALA A 332 20.18 39.19 -35.27
CA ALA A 332 19.69 40.57 -35.48
C ALA A 332 18.59 40.96 -34.48
N GLN A 333 18.77 42.14 -33.86
CA GLN A 333 17.76 42.89 -33.11
C GLN A 333 16.70 43.50 -34.04
N VAL A 334 15.44 43.66 -33.58
CA VAL A 334 14.60 44.88 -33.74
C VAL A 334 13.46 44.87 -32.70
N GLU A 335 13.43 45.84 -31.79
CA GLU A 335 12.25 46.36 -31.05
C GLU A 335 11.57 47.50 -31.88
N PRO A 336 10.47 48.16 -31.45
CA PRO A 336 9.19 47.71 -30.90
C PRO A 336 7.99 48.45 -31.59
N LEU A 337 6.73 48.09 -31.31
CA LEU A 337 5.62 49.04 -31.54
C LEU A 337 4.48 48.97 -30.51
N LYS A 338 4.24 50.18 -29.99
CA LYS A 338 3.37 50.71 -28.94
C LYS A 338 1.86 50.42 -29.02
N SER A 339 1.24 50.67 -27.84
CA SER A 339 -0.04 51.37 -27.60
C SER A 339 -1.30 50.47 -27.59
N LYS A 340 -2.27 50.55 -26.65
CA LYS A 340 -2.68 51.61 -25.72
C LYS A 340 -3.56 51.01 -24.59
N THR A 341 -3.32 51.50 -23.37
CA THR A 341 -4.27 51.89 -22.30
C THR A 341 -5.76 51.50 -22.40
N ASN A 342 -6.29 50.93 -21.31
CA ASN A 342 -7.29 51.65 -20.49
C ASN A 342 -7.30 51.19 -19.03
N LYS A 343 -7.43 52.18 -18.15
CA LYS A 343 -7.33 52.16 -16.69
C LYS A 343 -8.64 52.77 -16.13
N LYS A 344 -9.24 52.14 -15.12
CA LYS A 344 -10.13 52.72 -14.09
C LYS A 344 -10.31 51.60 -13.03
N GLN A 345 -9.69 51.63 -11.83
CA GLN A 345 -10.04 52.42 -10.62
C GLN A 345 -11.55 52.46 -10.38
N SER A 346 -12.11 52.29 -9.19
CA SER A 346 -11.70 52.01 -7.81
C SER A 346 -13.02 51.98 -7.03
N ALA A 347 -13.17 51.18 -5.97
CA ALA A 347 -13.86 51.61 -4.75
C ALA A 347 -13.83 50.52 -3.68
N ALA A 348 -13.19 50.85 -2.57
CA ALA A 348 -13.38 50.21 -1.29
C ALA A 348 -14.70 50.68 -0.65
N ALA A 349 -15.37 49.78 0.06
CA ALA A 349 -16.33 50.15 1.11
C ALA A 349 -16.19 49.17 2.29
N LYS A 350 -15.76 49.71 3.43
CA LYS A 350 -15.96 49.12 4.76
C LYS A 350 -17.42 49.29 5.13
N VAL A 351 -18.09 48.24 5.60
CA VAL A 351 -19.16 48.34 6.60
C VAL A 351 -19.04 47.17 7.57
N SER A 352 -18.84 47.53 8.83
CA SER A 352 -19.02 46.71 10.02
C SER A 352 -20.51 46.44 10.27
N GLY A 353 -20.86 45.23 10.70
CA GLY A 353 -22.19 44.96 11.24
C GLY A 353 -22.45 43.47 11.35
N GLY A 354 -22.22 42.91 12.53
CA GLY A 354 -22.57 41.52 12.82
C GLY A 354 -24.07 41.28 12.68
N THR A 355 -24.43 40.21 11.99
CA THR A 355 -25.70 39.54 12.20
C THR A 355 -25.48 38.05 11.93
N LYS A 356 -25.79 37.24 12.94
CA LYS A 356 -25.83 35.78 12.87
C LYS A 356 -26.66 35.39 11.65
N THR A 357 -26.01 34.84 10.62
CA THR A 357 -26.73 34.30 9.47
C THR A 357 -26.88 32.81 9.72
N ALA A 358 -28.13 32.41 9.96
CA ALA A 358 -28.54 31.02 10.04
C ALA A 358 -28.07 30.27 8.78
N MET A 359 -27.53 29.07 8.96
CA MET A 359 -27.29 28.12 7.87
C MET A 359 -28.62 27.89 7.14
N MET A 360 -28.75 28.48 5.96
CA MET A 360 -29.89 28.29 5.09
C MET A 360 -29.61 27.03 4.27
N ILE A 361 -30.27 25.93 4.64
CA ILE A 361 -30.24 24.67 3.88
C ILE A 361 -30.91 24.97 2.53
N PRO A 362 -30.24 24.81 1.38
CA PRO A 362 -30.89 24.97 0.09
C PRO A 362 -31.91 23.83 -0.13
N ALA A 363 -33.04 24.18 -0.71
CA ALA A 363 -34.11 23.24 -1.04
C ALA A 363 -33.61 22.11 -1.95
N ALA A 364 -34.02 20.89 -1.65
CA ALA A 364 -33.70 19.69 -2.41
C ALA A 364 -34.10 19.85 -3.89
N GLY A 365 -33.12 19.81 -4.80
CA GLY A 365 -33.37 19.74 -6.25
C GLY A 365 -32.41 20.51 -7.16
N VAL A 366 -31.53 21.38 -6.63
CA VAL A 366 -30.55 22.10 -7.45
C VAL A 366 -29.18 21.41 -7.33
N LYS A 367 -28.63 20.93 -8.45
CA LYS A 367 -27.25 20.42 -8.48
C LYS A 367 -26.29 21.57 -8.13
N PRO A 368 -25.43 21.44 -7.11
CA PRO A 368 -24.60 22.54 -6.65
C PRO A 368 -23.61 22.91 -7.75
N LYS A 369 -23.50 24.21 -8.05
CA LYS A 369 -22.60 24.74 -9.10
C LYS A 369 -21.13 24.58 -8.73
N CYS A 370 -20.87 24.27 -7.45
CA CYS A 370 -19.57 24.23 -6.87
C CYS A 370 -19.47 23.09 -5.84
N LYS A 371 -18.27 22.54 -5.61
CA LYS A 371 -18.00 21.53 -4.58
C LYS A 371 -16.69 21.80 -3.85
N VAL A 372 -16.69 21.54 -2.54
CA VAL A 372 -15.47 21.55 -1.72
C VAL A 372 -14.94 20.14 -1.54
N TRP A 373 -13.63 19.98 -1.71
CA TRP A 373 -12.89 18.73 -1.55
C TRP A 373 -11.75 18.93 -0.57
N THR A 374 -11.34 17.85 0.09
CA THR A 374 -10.12 17.83 0.90
C THR A 374 -9.16 16.79 0.35
N ALA A 375 -7.87 17.12 0.35
CA ALA A 375 -6.77 16.25 -0.03
C ALA A 375 -5.59 16.54 0.90
N SER A 376 -4.66 15.59 1.06
CA SER A 376 -3.54 15.78 1.97
C SER A 376 -2.32 14.98 1.50
N TYR A 377 -1.17 15.65 1.45
CA TYR A 377 0.16 15.05 1.37
C TYR A 377 0.81 14.94 2.77
N GLY A 378 0.08 15.29 3.84
CA GLY A 378 0.61 15.50 5.18
C GLY A 378 1.13 16.93 5.38
N GLY A 379 1.33 17.32 6.64
CA GLY A 379 1.85 18.64 7.01
C GLY A 379 0.84 19.51 7.77
N GLY A 380 1.32 20.65 8.27
CA GLY A 380 0.51 21.62 9.02
C GLY A 380 -0.08 22.75 8.16
N HIS A 381 0.31 22.85 6.88
CA HIS A 381 -0.11 23.92 5.97
C HIS A 381 -1.15 23.40 4.97
N SER A 382 -1.98 24.30 4.44
CA SER A 382 -3.03 23.93 3.48
C SER A 382 -3.11 24.95 2.35
N VAL A 383 -3.30 24.47 1.13
CA VAL A 383 -3.44 25.28 -0.09
C VAL A 383 -4.81 25.01 -0.68
N ILE A 384 -5.56 26.06 -1.05
CA ILE A 384 -6.81 25.89 -1.76
C ILE A 384 -6.53 25.92 -3.26
N ILE A 385 -6.99 24.90 -3.99
CA ILE A 385 -6.87 24.77 -5.44
C ILE A 385 -8.26 24.87 -6.05
N ARG A 386 -8.46 25.84 -6.94
CA ARG A 386 -9.69 25.98 -7.71
C ARG A 386 -9.51 25.40 -9.11
N ALA A 387 -10.37 24.47 -9.51
CA ALA A 387 -10.38 23.89 -10.86
C ALA A 387 -11.81 23.81 -11.42
N LYS A 388 -11.95 23.86 -12.75
CA LYS A 388 -13.24 23.68 -13.44
C LYS A 388 -13.27 22.32 -14.12
N ALA A 389 -14.29 21.52 -13.81
CA ALA A 389 -14.57 20.25 -14.48
C ALA A 389 -16.06 20.17 -14.82
N ASP A 390 -16.40 19.88 -16.08
CA ASP A 390 -17.77 19.60 -16.54
C ASP A 390 -18.86 20.59 -16.06
N ALA A 391 -18.55 21.89 -16.14
CA ALA A 391 -19.38 23.02 -15.69
C ALA A 391 -19.58 23.16 -14.16
N GLN A 392 -18.80 22.45 -13.34
CA GLN A 392 -18.74 22.56 -11.89
C GLN A 392 -17.40 23.18 -11.43
N GLU A 393 -17.45 24.13 -10.49
CA GLU A 393 -16.25 24.66 -9.84
C GLU A 393 -15.86 23.79 -8.64
N ASN A 394 -14.64 23.26 -8.62
CA ASN A 394 -14.12 22.45 -7.52
C ASN A 394 -13.08 23.26 -6.74
N TYR A 395 -13.26 23.36 -5.43
CA TYR A 395 -12.28 23.92 -4.51
C TYR A 395 -11.70 22.78 -3.67
N THR A 396 -10.42 22.47 -3.86
CA THR A 396 -9.72 21.45 -3.06
C THR A 396 -8.87 22.13 -2.01
N VAL A 397 -9.12 21.84 -0.74
CA VAL A 397 -8.18 22.11 0.36
C VAL A 397 -7.15 21.00 0.36
N LEU A 398 -5.93 21.32 -0.06
CA LEU A 398 -4.81 20.39 -0.11
C LEU A 398 -3.88 20.68 1.07
N ASP A 399 -3.82 19.78 2.05
CA ASP A 399 -2.81 19.84 3.09
C ASP A 399 -1.45 19.44 2.52
N VAL A 400 -0.44 20.24 2.83
CA VAL A 400 0.90 20.18 2.27
C VAL A 400 1.94 20.35 3.37
N ASN A 401 3.14 19.84 3.10
CA ASN A 401 4.26 20.01 4.01
C ASN A 401 4.81 21.43 3.95
N GLU A 402 5.14 22.00 5.11
CA GLU A 402 5.71 23.35 5.22
C GLU A 402 6.98 23.49 4.35
N GLY A 403 7.04 24.55 3.55
CA GLY A 403 8.12 24.82 2.60
C GLY A 403 8.05 24.06 1.27
N SER A 404 6.98 23.29 1.03
CA SER A 404 6.78 22.53 -0.21
C SER A 404 5.45 22.82 -0.92
N GLU A 405 4.71 23.82 -0.46
CA GLU A 405 3.34 24.16 -0.83
C GLU A 405 3.18 24.31 -2.35
N LYS A 406 4.05 25.09 -2.98
CA LYS A 406 4.01 25.34 -4.43
C LYS A 406 4.25 24.08 -5.25
N ARG A 407 5.14 23.19 -4.79
CA ARG A 407 5.51 21.98 -5.50
C ARG A 407 4.42 20.91 -5.37
N GLU A 408 3.90 20.74 -4.17
CA GLU A 408 2.84 19.76 -3.88
C GLU A 408 1.50 20.20 -4.50
N ALA A 409 1.17 21.49 -4.46
CA ALA A 409 0.01 22.02 -5.17
C ALA A 409 0.15 21.87 -6.69
N ALA A 410 1.33 22.13 -7.28
CA ALA A 410 1.56 21.92 -8.70
C ALA A 410 1.46 20.44 -9.11
N ALA A 411 1.98 19.53 -8.29
CA ALA A 411 1.86 18.09 -8.51
C ALA A 411 0.40 17.63 -8.47
N TYR A 412 -0.37 18.14 -7.49
CA TYR A 412 -1.80 17.86 -7.39
C TYR A 412 -2.58 18.41 -8.59
N ILE A 413 -2.32 19.65 -9.00
CA ILE A 413 -2.94 20.27 -10.17
C ILE A 413 -2.67 19.45 -11.44
N ALA A 414 -1.43 19.02 -11.64
CA ALA A 414 -1.06 18.23 -12.82
C ALA A 414 -1.76 16.87 -12.85
N ALA A 415 -1.93 16.21 -11.70
CA ALA A 415 -2.48 14.87 -11.61
C ALA A 415 -4.02 14.83 -11.52
N TYR A 416 -4.62 15.76 -10.76
CA TYR A 416 -6.01 15.64 -10.30
C TYR A 416 -6.88 16.86 -10.58
N ALA A 417 -6.28 18.03 -10.82
CA ALA A 417 -7.00 19.28 -11.01
C ALA A 417 -6.48 20.01 -12.25
N LYS A 418 -6.55 19.36 -13.43
CA LYS A 418 -5.96 19.88 -14.68
C LYS A 418 -6.50 21.26 -15.02
N GLY A 419 -5.60 22.24 -15.15
CA GLY A 419 -5.97 23.66 -15.35
C GLY A 419 -6.40 24.39 -14.07
N GLY A 420 -6.23 23.76 -12.91
CA GLY A 420 -6.48 24.34 -11.59
C GLY A 420 -5.43 25.40 -11.21
N VAL A 421 -5.83 26.32 -10.34
CA VAL A 421 -4.99 27.40 -9.82
C VAL A 421 -5.08 27.46 -8.31
N THR A 422 -3.97 27.77 -7.64
CA THR A 422 -3.97 28.02 -6.20
C THR A 422 -4.63 29.36 -5.91
N VAL A 423 -5.54 29.40 -4.93
CA VAL A 423 -6.34 30.60 -4.57
C VAL A 423 -6.13 31.07 -3.13
N GLY A 424 -5.37 30.32 -2.33
CA GLY A 424 -4.96 30.72 -0.98
C GLY A 424 -4.06 29.69 -0.31
N GLU A 425 -3.23 30.14 0.62
CA GLU A 425 -2.36 29.33 1.47
C GLU A 425 -2.67 29.65 2.94
N TYR A 426 -2.71 28.62 3.79
CA TYR A 426 -3.17 28.70 5.18
C TYR A 426 -2.24 27.88 6.08
N SER A 427 -2.09 28.31 7.32
CA SER A 427 -1.25 27.65 8.33
C SER A 427 -1.97 26.51 9.07
N ASN A 428 -3.22 26.21 8.73
CA ASN A 428 -3.94 25.03 9.24
C ASN A 428 -5.13 24.66 8.34
N PRO A 429 -5.55 23.38 8.36
CA PRO A 429 -6.64 22.87 7.52
C PRO A 429 -8.00 23.50 7.80
N SER A 430 -8.31 23.81 9.07
CA SER A 430 -9.61 24.38 9.44
C SER A 430 -9.84 25.75 8.79
N GLN A 431 -8.84 26.64 8.80
CA GLN A 431 -8.95 27.95 8.14
C GLN A 431 -9.09 27.83 6.62
N ALA A 432 -8.38 26.88 6.01
CA ALA A 432 -8.50 26.64 4.57
C ALA A 432 -9.88 26.09 4.21
N LEU A 433 -10.44 25.21 5.04
CA LEU A 433 -11.77 24.64 4.82
C LEU A 433 -12.89 25.66 5.00
N ASP A 434 -12.82 26.49 6.05
CA ASP A 434 -13.75 27.61 6.25
C ASP A 434 -13.73 28.54 5.03
N LYS A 435 -12.53 28.88 4.53
CA LYS A 435 -12.41 29.70 3.32
C LYS A 435 -12.94 28.98 2.08
N ALA A 436 -12.72 27.68 1.93
CA ALA A 436 -13.23 26.93 0.79
C ALA A 436 -14.77 26.94 0.74
N PHE A 437 -15.44 26.81 1.89
CA PHE A 437 -16.90 26.97 1.98
C PHE A 437 -17.36 28.42 1.78
N GLU A 438 -16.58 29.43 2.17
CA GLU A 438 -16.89 30.83 1.81
C GLU A 438 -16.81 31.06 0.29
N LEU A 439 -15.84 30.43 -0.38
CA LEU A 439 -15.66 30.50 -1.84
C LEU A 439 -16.71 29.66 -2.59
N CYS A 440 -17.32 28.70 -1.91
CA CYS A 440 -18.25 27.71 -2.44
C CYS A 440 -19.46 27.53 -1.50
N PRO A 441 -20.38 28.52 -1.40
CA PRO A 441 -21.47 28.47 -0.41
C PRO A 441 -22.48 27.33 -0.65
N ASP A 442 -22.52 26.81 -1.87
CA ASP A 442 -23.36 25.67 -2.27
C ASP A 442 -22.63 24.31 -2.14
N GLY A 443 -21.39 24.30 -1.66
CA GLY A 443 -20.38 23.24 -1.86
C GLY A 443 -20.22 22.16 -0.83
#